data_AF-A0A1H6KYL3-F1
#
_entry.id   AF-A0A1H6KYL3-F1
#
_cell.length_a   1.000
_cell.length_b   1.000
_cell.length_c   1.000
_cell.angle_alpha   90.00
_cell.angle_beta   90.00
_cell.angle_gamma   90.00
#
_symmetry.space_group_name_H-M   'P 1'
#
loop_
_entity.id
_entity.type
_entity.pdbx_description
1 polymer ?
#
loop_
_entity_poly.entity_id
_entity_poly.type
_entity_poly.pdbx_seq_one_letter_code
_entity_poly.pdbx_strand_id
1 'polypeptide(L)'
;MTTLQTLTIIISFGLLSCNNRTETTIKNELVKFDSVTIDTILKPKQINVVSISDTIKRFVVDDYPVTNEMLIDKTSNNSSYKKQSGQSYSYDKAWFGNDTLKQTLVFELYTDDHRMVIYHFYTNDMPTDLINRMELHIDSGEVASEKQKQQDFDGFLKQTTKISSVYFTSDKGFKLGDTKQKAIDIYGKPDKQSMNVGIEKLEWEFSGDIFYNGKTDLKEKPLAKDSFGHQIVMYFKNRELIGHILHNDIP
;
A
#
# COMPACT_ATOMS: atom_id res chain seq x y z
N MET A 1 42.24 -42.18 10.62
CA MET A 1 42.63 -40.84 10.15
C MET A 1 42.06 -40.64 8.77
N THR A 2 41.03 -39.83 8.66
CA THR A 2 40.45 -39.38 7.39
C THR A 2 40.10 -37.90 7.59
N THR A 3 40.90 -37.05 6.96
CA THR A 3 40.79 -35.59 6.98
C THR A 3 39.66 -35.15 6.06
N LEU A 4 38.68 -34.42 6.62
CA LEU A 4 37.63 -33.76 5.85
C LEU A 4 38.14 -32.38 5.41
N GLN A 5 38.25 -32.16 4.10
CA GLN A 5 38.66 -30.88 3.52
C GLN A 5 37.53 -29.87 3.64
N THR A 6 37.84 -28.72 4.26
CA THR A 6 36.95 -27.55 4.36
C THR A 6 37.06 -26.75 3.06
N LEU A 7 35.94 -26.55 2.36
CA LEU A 7 35.88 -25.71 1.17
C LEU A 7 35.46 -24.30 1.59
N THR A 8 36.39 -23.35 1.53
CA THR A 8 36.12 -21.92 1.75
C THR A 8 35.87 -21.26 0.39
N ILE A 9 34.67 -20.74 0.16
CA ILE A 9 34.34 -19.96 -1.04
C ILE A 9 34.40 -18.48 -0.67
N ILE A 10 35.34 -17.75 -1.26
CA ILE A 10 35.43 -16.29 -1.21
C ILE A 10 34.77 -15.76 -2.50
N ILE A 11 33.65 -15.05 -2.38
CA ILE A 11 33.02 -14.36 -3.51
C ILE A 11 33.44 -12.89 -3.44
N SER A 12 34.36 -12.50 -4.33
CA SER A 12 34.72 -11.10 -4.56
C SER A 12 33.74 -10.47 -5.55
N PHE A 13 33.02 -9.42 -5.13
CA PHE A 13 32.28 -8.55 -6.05
C PHE A 13 33.24 -7.51 -6.65
N GLY A 14 33.54 -7.66 -7.94
CA GLY A 14 34.25 -6.67 -8.72
C GLY A 14 33.32 -5.54 -9.16
N LEU A 15 33.60 -4.32 -8.70
CA LEU A 15 33.08 -3.09 -9.29
C LEU A 15 33.80 -2.84 -10.62
N LEU A 16 33.07 -2.85 -11.73
CA LEU A 16 33.54 -2.33 -13.02
C LEU A 16 32.54 -1.30 -13.56
N SER A 17 32.85 -0.04 -13.26
CA SER A 17 32.47 1.13 -14.03
C SER A 17 33.35 1.17 -15.28
N CYS A 18 32.76 1.20 -16.48
CA CYS A 18 33.41 1.69 -17.69
C CYS A 18 32.42 2.42 -18.60
N ASN A 19 32.55 3.74 -18.55
CA ASN A 19 32.14 4.73 -19.54
C ASN A 19 32.81 4.41 -20.90
N ASN A 20 32.07 4.41 -22.02
CA ASN A 20 32.66 4.57 -23.35
C ASN A 20 31.64 5.14 -24.34
N ARG A 21 31.88 6.40 -24.72
CA ARG A 21 31.36 7.03 -25.94
C ARG A 21 32.02 6.39 -27.15
N THR A 22 31.23 6.12 -28.18
CA THR A 22 31.71 5.97 -29.56
C THR A 22 30.92 6.90 -30.46
N GLU A 23 31.62 7.92 -30.97
CA GLU A 23 31.17 8.76 -32.07
C GLU A 23 31.20 7.94 -33.37
N THR A 24 30.09 7.93 -34.10
CA THR A 24 30.05 7.39 -35.47
C THR A 24 29.66 8.52 -36.41
N THR A 25 30.66 9.03 -37.14
CA THR A 25 30.52 10.03 -38.19
C THR A 25 29.81 9.43 -39.40
N ILE A 26 28.61 9.91 -39.72
CA ILE A 26 27.94 9.63 -41.00
C ILE A 26 28.12 10.86 -41.91
N LYS A 27 28.77 10.64 -43.05
CA LYS A 27 28.88 11.62 -44.16
C LYS A 27 27.50 11.80 -44.79
N ASN A 28 26.95 13.02 -44.75
CA ASN A 28 25.80 13.39 -45.56
C ASN A 28 26.28 14.07 -46.85
N GLU A 29 25.99 13.42 -47.98
CA GLU A 29 26.04 14.05 -49.31
C GLU A 29 24.98 15.14 -49.41
N LEU A 30 25.39 16.30 -49.92
CA LEU A 30 24.49 17.42 -50.24
C LEU A 30 23.61 17.06 -51.43
N VAL A 31 22.35 16.74 -51.17
CA VAL A 31 21.29 16.83 -52.19
C VAL A 31 20.64 18.20 -52.08
N LYS A 32 20.85 19.01 -53.13
CA LYS A 32 20.29 20.35 -53.30
C LYS A 32 18.79 20.20 -53.63
N PHE A 33 17.91 20.60 -52.72
CA PHE A 33 16.49 20.78 -53.02
C PHE A 33 16.19 22.27 -53.10
N ASP A 34 15.73 22.70 -54.27
CA ASP A 34 15.30 24.06 -54.54
C ASP A 34 14.11 24.43 -53.64
N SER A 35 14.26 25.54 -52.93
CA SER A 35 13.26 26.10 -52.04
C SER A 35 12.14 26.75 -52.86
N VAL A 36 10.95 26.15 -52.83
CA VAL A 36 9.70 26.86 -53.16
C VAL A 36 9.06 27.27 -51.84
N THR A 37 9.15 28.56 -51.54
CA THR A 37 8.52 29.22 -50.40
C THR A 37 7.02 29.32 -50.64
N ILE A 38 6.22 28.57 -49.89
CA ILE A 38 4.79 28.86 -49.72
C ILE A 38 4.62 29.41 -48.31
N ASP A 39 4.55 30.74 -48.22
CA ASP A 39 4.09 31.44 -47.04
C ASP A 39 2.64 31.04 -46.76
N THR A 40 2.46 30.14 -45.81
CA THR A 40 1.20 30.06 -45.07
C THR A 40 1.56 29.86 -43.61
N ILE A 41 1.69 30.98 -42.89
CA ILE A 41 1.74 31.01 -41.44
C ILE A 41 0.37 30.55 -40.92
N LEU A 42 0.14 29.24 -40.93
CA LEU A 42 -0.84 28.60 -40.07
C LEU A 42 -0.15 28.47 -38.72
N LYS A 43 -0.45 29.41 -37.81
CA LYS A 43 -0.16 29.23 -36.38
C LYS A 43 -0.68 27.83 -35.99
N PRO A 44 0.15 26.91 -35.47
CA PRO A 44 -0.38 25.68 -34.92
C PRO A 44 -1.32 26.10 -33.80
N LYS A 45 -2.61 25.89 -34.02
CA LYS A 45 -3.60 25.96 -32.96
C LYS A 45 -3.15 24.90 -31.97
N GLN A 46 -2.57 25.30 -30.83
CA GLN A 46 -2.35 24.43 -29.70
C GLN A 46 -3.74 23.89 -29.35
N ILE A 47 -4.06 22.73 -29.91
CA ILE A 47 -5.10 21.88 -29.38
C ILE A 47 -4.47 21.43 -28.07
N ASN A 48 -4.86 22.09 -26.96
CA ASN A 48 -4.70 21.48 -25.65
C ASN A 48 -5.46 20.16 -25.75
N VAL A 49 -4.74 19.09 -26.08
CA VAL A 49 -5.26 17.75 -25.94
C VAL A 49 -5.36 17.55 -24.44
N VAL A 50 -6.50 17.96 -23.89
CA VAL A 50 -6.91 17.58 -22.54
C VAL A 50 -6.81 16.07 -22.55
N SER A 51 -5.85 15.52 -21.80
CA SER A 51 -5.75 14.08 -21.66
C SER A 51 -7.08 13.61 -21.10
N ILE A 52 -7.63 12.50 -21.59
CA ILE A 52 -8.92 11.97 -21.10
C ILE A 52 -8.89 11.85 -19.55
N SER A 53 -7.71 11.59 -18.97
CA SER A 53 -7.44 11.60 -17.53
C SER A 53 -7.83 12.90 -16.81
N ASP A 54 -7.70 14.06 -17.46
CA ASP A 54 -7.87 15.36 -16.82
C ASP A 54 -9.35 15.69 -16.58
N THR A 55 -10.24 14.98 -17.25
CA THR A 55 -11.70 15.10 -17.08
C THR A 55 -12.28 14.15 -16.02
N ILE A 56 -11.51 13.16 -15.58
CA ILE A 56 -11.97 12.14 -14.63
C ILE A 56 -11.83 12.68 -13.20
N LYS A 57 -12.89 12.54 -12.41
CA LYS A 57 -12.89 12.92 -10.99
C LYS A 57 -11.81 12.14 -10.23
N ARG A 58 -11.06 12.84 -9.39
CA ARG A 58 -10.07 12.26 -8.48
C ARG A 58 -10.55 12.38 -7.04
N PHE A 59 -10.13 11.45 -6.20
CA PHE A 59 -10.30 11.55 -4.75
C PHE A 59 -8.98 11.29 -4.04
N VAL A 60 -8.74 12.01 -2.94
CA VAL A 60 -7.64 11.71 -2.03
C VAL A 60 -7.93 10.39 -1.34
N VAL A 61 -6.97 9.45 -1.33
CA VAL A 61 -7.10 8.15 -0.67
C VAL A 61 -7.35 8.31 0.84
N ASP A 62 -7.93 7.28 1.48
CA ASP A 62 -8.12 7.30 2.94
C ASP A 62 -6.80 6.93 3.65
N ASP A 63 -6.60 7.47 4.84
CA ASP A 63 -5.44 7.23 5.70
C ASP A 63 -5.82 7.57 7.15
N TYR A 64 -4.84 7.75 8.02
CA TYR A 64 -4.98 8.05 9.42
C TYR A 64 -4.08 9.22 9.83
N PRO A 65 -4.49 10.02 10.82
CA PRO A 65 -3.71 11.17 11.30
C PRO A 65 -2.51 10.77 12.17
N VAL A 66 -2.09 9.49 12.14
CA VAL A 66 -0.81 9.05 12.74
C VAL A 66 0.31 9.77 11.99
N THR A 67 1.31 10.27 12.71
CA THR A 67 2.40 11.04 12.10
C THR A 67 3.58 10.14 11.79
N ASN A 68 4.45 10.53 10.84
CA ASN A 68 5.64 9.75 10.51
C ASN A 68 6.58 9.64 11.72
N GLU A 69 6.66 10.68 12.57
CA GLU A 69 7.42 10.63 13.82
C GLU A 69 6.92 9.60 14.83
N MET A 70 5.64 9.22 14.75
CA MET A 70 5.07 8.12 15.54
C MET A 70 5.33 6.76 14.91
N LEU A 71 5.46 6.71 13.58
CA LEU A 71 5.85 5.50 12.87
C LEU A 71 7.30 5.17 13.21
N ILE A 72 8.22 6.14 13.27
CA ILE A 72 9.65 5.95 13.57
C ILE A 72 9.88 5.23 14.92
N ASP A 73 10.49 4.04 14.89
CA ASP A 73 10.93 3.32 16.08
C ASP A 73 12.17 4.01 16.64
N LYS A 74 11.98 4.70 17.76
CA LYS A 74 13.06 5.39 18.47
C LYS A 74 13.98 4.43 19.26
N THR A 75 13.70 3.12 19.24
CA THR A 75 14.43 2.12 20.02
C THR A 75 15.41 1.28 19.20
N SER A 76 15.35 1.31 17.86
CA SER A 76 16.23 0.50 17.00
C SER A 76 17.28 1.35 16.25
N ASN A 77 18.55 1.03 16.49
CA ASN A 77 19.72 1.57 15.77
C ASN A 77 19.85 0.95 14.36
N ASN A 78 18.83 1.08 13.50
CA ASN A 78 18.68 0.55 12.12
C ASN A 78 17.97 -0.82 11.96
N SER A 79 16.99 -0.76 11.03
CA SER A 79 16.68 -1.69 9.93
C SER A 79 15.56 -2.73 10.00
N SER A 80 14.75 -2.85 11.04
CA SER A 80 13.40 -3.46 10.90
C SER A 80 12.56 -3.34 12.18
N TYR A 81 11.28 -3.00 12.03
CA TYR A 81 10.30 -3.11 13.12
C TYR A 81 10.00 -4.57 13.37
N LYS A 82 10.85 -5.25 14.14
CA LYS A 82 10.68 -6.66 14.45
C LYS A 82 9.98 -6.85 15.78
N LYS A 83 8.78 -7.42 15.75
CA LYS A 83 8.10 -7.98 16.93
C LYS A 83 7.97 -9.48 16.77
N GLN A 84 8.03 -10.22 17.88
CA GLN A 84 7.84 -11.66 17.89
C GLN A 84 6.68 -12.02 18.81
N SER A 85 5.87 -12.98 18.39
CA SER A 85 4.90 -13.65 19.25
C SER A 85 4.88 -15.13 18.89
N GLY A 86 5.17 -16.01 19.86
CA GLY A 86 5.30 -17.43 19.59
C GLY A 86 6.34 -17.70 18.50
N GLN A 87 5.90 -18.36 17.43
CA GLN A 87 6.74 -18.67 16.26
C GLN A 87 6.60 -17.63 15.14
N SER A 88 5.71 -16.65 15.32
CA SER A 88 5.42 -15.62 14.33
C SER A 88 6.22 -14.35 14.59
N TYR A 89 6.58 -13.69 13.49
CA TYR A 89 7.27 -12.42 13.45
C TYR A 89 6.45 -11.42 12.64
N SER A 90 6.38 -10.21 13.18
CA SER A 90 5.88 -9.04 12.49
C SER A 90 7.09 -8.19 12.12
N TYR A 91 7.31 -8.03 10.81
CA TYR A 91 8.36 -7.20 10.24
C TYR A 91 7.75 -5.93 9.66
N ASP A 92 8.50 -4.84 9.75
CA ASP A 92 8.21 -3.53 9.16
C ASP A 92 6.78 -3.07 9.43
N LYS A 93 6.31 -3.31 10.66
CA LYS A 93 4.97 -2.96 11.11
C LYS A 93 5.00 -2.15 12.40
N ALA A 94 4.36 -0.99 12.39
CA ALA A 94 4.09 -0.19 13.59
C ALA A 94 2.74 -0.61 14.19
N TRP A 95 2.74 -1.00 15.46
CA TRP A 95 1.56 -1.49 16.17
C TRP A 95 1.13 -0.52 17.25
N PHE A 96 -0.07 0.03 17.12
CA PHE A 96 -0.66 0.97 18.06
C PHE A 96 -1.93 0.41 18.69
N GLY A 97 -2.14 0.70 19.97
CA GLY A 97 -3.31 0.24 20.71
C GLY A 97 -3.95 1.36 21.54
N ASN A 98 -5.24 1.21 21.82
CA ASN A 98 -5.95 2.04 22.78
C ASN A 98 -6.82 1.18 23.69
N ASP A 99 -6.46 1.12 24.97
CA ASP A 99 -7.11 0.22 25.93
C ASP A 99 -8.50 0.72 26.36
N THR A 100 -8.82 2.00 26.18
CA THR A 100 -10.15 2.55 26.45
C THR A 100 -11.13 2.18 25.34
N LEU A 101 -10.72 2.36 24.08
CA LEU A 101 -11.52 2.01 22.90
C LEU A 101 -11.53 0.51 22.62
N LYS A 102 -10.55 -0.24 23.14
CA LYS A 102 -10.28 -1.63 22.77
C LYS A 102 -10.03 -1.77 21.27
N GLN A 103 -9.18 -0.90 20.72
CA GLN A 103 -8.87 -0.85 19.29
C GLN A 103 -7.38 -0.95 19.04
N THR A 104 -7.04 -1.52 17.90
CA THR A 104 -5.66 -1.66 17.41
C THR A 104 -5.56 -1.05 16.01
N LEU A 105 -4.48 -0.32 15.78
CA LEU A 105 -4.04 0.14 14.47
C LEU A 105 -2.69 -0.52 14.15
N VAL A 106 -2.55 -1.07 12.95
CA VAL A 106 -1.29 -1.63 12.46
C VAL A 106 -0.96 -1.01 11.12
N PHE A 107 0.23 -0.44 11.01
CA PHE A 107 0.74 0.12 9.77
C PHE A 107 1.85 -0.78 9.27
N GLU A 108 1.62 -1.43 8.13
CA GLU A 108 2.65 -2.10 7.35
C GLU A 108 3.38 -1.06 6.51
N LEU A 109 4.66 -0.93 6.81
CA LEU A 109 5.53 0.10 6.29
C LEU A 109 6.40 -0.47 5.18
N TYR A 110 6.61 0.35 4.16
CA TYR A 110 7.62 0.12 3.14
C TYR A 110 8.78 1.10 3.32
N THR A 111 9.65 1.24 2.31
CA THR A 111 10.74 2.22 2.34
C THR A 111 10.23 3.63 2.66
N ASP A 112 11.00 4.39 3.45
CA ASP A 112 10.71 5.77 3.85
C ASP A 112 9.38 5.95 4.61
N ASP A 113 9.02 4.99 5.48
CA ASP A 113 7.81 4.98 6.31
C ASP A 113 6.50 5.02 5.50
N HIS A 114 6.55 4.61 4.23
CA HIS A 114 5.37 4.57 3.40
C HIS A 114 4.35 3.56 3.94
N ARG A 115 3.09 3.99 4.09
CA ARG A 115 1.98 3.20 4.67
C ARG A 115 1.31 2.36 3.60
N MET A 116 1.89 1.20 3.30
CA MET A 116 1.38 0.29 2.28
C MET A 116 0.04 -0.30 2.71
N VAL A 117 -0.04 -0.89 3.90
CA VAL A 117 -1.29 -1.49 4.41
C VAL A 117 -1.58 -1.00 5.83
N ILE A 118 -2.81 -0.57 6.06
CA ILE A 118 -3.27 -0.11 7.37
C ILE A 118 -4.43 -0.98 7.82
N TYR A 119 -4.30 -1.56 9.02
CA TYR A 119 -5.33 -2.38 9.64
C TYR A 119 -5.91 -1.64 10.85
N HIS A 120 -7.24 -1.52 10.94
CA HIS A 120 -7.94 -1.00 12.12
C HIS A 120 -9.01 -1.98 12.56
N PHE A 121 -9.01 -2.39 13.82
CA PHE A 121 -9.96 -3.38 14.32
C PHE A 121 -10.15 -3.31 15.84
N TYR A 122 -11.25 -3.88 16.33
CA TYR A 122 -11.46 -4.10 17.76
C TYR A 122 -10.51 -5.19 18.24
N THR A 123 -9.72 -4.91 19.27
CA THR A 123 -8.74 -5.82 19.87
C THR A 123 -9.38 -7.12 20.38
N ASN A 124 -10.67 -7.09 20.74
CA ASN A 124 -11.42 -8.21 21.30
C ASN A 124 -12.49 -8.82 20.37
N ASP A 125 -12.68 -8.30 19.16
CA ASP A 125 -13.64 -8.82 18.16
C ASP A 125 -13.06 -8.70 16.75
N MET A 126 -11.96 -9.42 16.52
CA MET A 126 -11.19 -9.37 15.28
C MET A 126 -11.75 -10.32 14.22
N PRO A 127 -12.03 -9.85 13.00
CA PRO A 127 -12.33 -10.75 11.88
C PRO A 127 -11.15 -11.68 11.59
N THR A 128 -11.38 -12.99 11.54
CA THR A 128 -10.32 -13.97 11.24
C THR A 128 -9.69 -13.74 9.85
N ASP A 129 -10.50 -13.35 8.86
CA ASP A 129 -10.01 -13.00 7.52
C ASP A 129 -9.05 -11.80 7.55
N LEU A 130 -9.26 -10.83 8.47
CA LEU A 130 -8.36 -9.69 8.64
C LEU A 130 -6.99 -10.16 9.18
N ILE A 131 -6.99 -11.02 10.20
CA ILE A 131 -5.75 -11.62 10.74
C ILE A 131 -5.02 -12.40 9.65
N ASN A 132 -5.74 -13.22 8.88
CA ASN A 132 -5.15 -14.04 7.82
C ASN A 132 -4.52 -13.19 6.70
N ARG A 133 -5.10 -12.02 6.40
CA ARG A 133 -4.58 -11.04 5.45
C ARG A 133 -3.35 -10.28 5.94
N MET A 134 -3.09 -10.23 7.23
CA MET A 134 -1.90 -9.57 7.76
C MET A 134 -0.65 -10.39 7.46
N GLU A 135 0.35 -9.80 6.82
CA GLU A 135 1.58 -10.51 6.50
C GLU A 135 2.45 -10.67 7.76
N LEU A 136 2.59 -11.93 8.18
CA LEU A 136 3.40 -12.37 9.31
C LEU A 136 4.24 -13.55 8.86
N HIS A 137 5.39 -13.74 9.49
CA HIS A 137 6.41 -14.68 9.05
C HIS A 137 6.82 -15.63 10.16
N ILE A 138 7.37 -16.80 9.83
CA ILE A 138 8.03 -17.68 10.80
C ILE A 138 9.55 -17.48 10.77
N ASP A 139 10.28 -18.15 11.67
CA ASP A 139 11.75 -18.06 11.79
C ASP A 139 12.51 -18.31 10.47
N SER A 140 11.97 -19.16 9.59
CA SER A 140 12.57 -19.44 8.27
C SER A 140 12.46 -18.28 7.27
N GLY A 141 11.70 -17.24 7.60
CA GLY A 141 11.37 -16.13 6.69
C GLY A 141 10.19 -16.45 5.76
N GLU A 142 9.54 -17.60 5.89
CA GLU A 142 8.32 -17.94 5.15
C GLU A 142 7.09 -17.27 5.79
N VAL A 143 6.04 -17.04 4.99
CA VAL A 143 4.77 -16.52 5.49
C VAL A 143 4.15 -17.54 6.46
N ALA A 144 3.78 -17.07 7.65
CA ALA A 144 3.12 -17.86 8.66
C ALA A 144 1.76 -18.38 8.16
N SER A 145 1.44 -19.64 8.45
CA SER A 145 0.13 -20.21 8.11
C SER A 145 -1.01 -19.49 8.83
N GLU A 146 -2.22 -19.49 8.27
CA GLU A 146 -3.40 -18.88 8.91
C GLU A 146 -3.62 -19.35 10.35
N LYS A 147 -3.45 -20.66 10.59
CA LYS A 147 -3.55 -21.26 11.93
C LYS A 147 -2.49 -20.69 12.88
N GLN A 148 -1.25 -20.57 12.41
CA GLN A 148 -0.17 -20.01 13.23
C GLN A 148 -0.41 -18.54 13.55
N LYS A 149 -0.85 -17.74 12.56
CA LYS A 149 -1.22 -16.33 12.76
C LYS A 149 -2.27 -16.19 13.86
N GLN A 150 -3.34 -16.98 13.81
CA GLN A 150 -4.41 -16.96 14.82
C GLN A 150 -3.94 -17.38 16.21
N GLN A 151 -3.03 -18.35 16.30
CA GLN A 151 -2.48 -18.81 17.59
C GLN A 151 -1.57 -17.77 18.25
N ASP A 152 -0.76 -17.09 17.45
CA ASP A 152 0.26 -16.16 17.94
C ASP A 152 -0.24 -14.71 18.05
N PHE A 153 -1.37 -14.35 17.43
CA PHE A 153 -1.77 -12.95 17.25
C PHE A 153 -1.82 -12.13 18.56
N ASP A 154 -2.35 -12.74 19.63
CA ASP A 154 -2.54 -12.08 20.92
C ASP A 154 -1.24 -11.57 21.54
N GLY A 155 -0.10 -12.19 21.27
CA GLY A 155 1.17 -11.70 21.78
C GLY A 155 1.65 -10.42 21.09
N PHE A 156 1.25 -10.15 19.84
CA PHE A 156 1.51 -8.85 19.19
C PHE A 156 0.66 -7.75 19.81
N LEU A 157 -0.60 -8.03 20.15
CA LEU A 157 -1.50 -7.07 20.79
C LEU A 157 -0.97 -6.57 22.14
N LYS A 158 -0.27 -7.44 22.88
CA LYS A 158 0.42 -7.11 24.14
C LYS A 158 1.64 -6.19 23.97
N GLN A 159 2.16 -6.06 22.75
CA GLN A 159 3.36 -5.27 22.41
C GLN A 159 3.02 -3.96 21.69
N THR A 160 1.74 -3.55 21.70
CA THR A 160 1.27 -2.31 21.07
C THR A 160 1.75 -1.07 21.81
N THR A 161 2.18 -0.05 21.07
CA THR A 161 2.43 1.29 21.60
C THR A 161 1.09 1.96 21.85
N LYS A 162 0.87 2.47 23.06
CA LYS A 162 -0.41 3.11 23.41
C LYS A 162 -0.48 4.53 22.87
N ILE A 163 -1.53 4.86 22.13
CA ILE A 163 -1.74 6.19 21.56
C ILE A 163 -3.16 6.70 21.85
N SER A 164 -3.33 8.02 21.71
CA SER A 164 -4.60 8.71 21.96
C SER A 164 -5.72 8.23 21.02
N SER A 165 -6.96 8.29 21.50
CA SER A 165 -8.17 7.94 20.72
C SER A 165 -8.35 8.80 19.47
N VAL A 166 -7.77 10.01 19.42
CA VAL A 166 -7.84 10.92 18.28
C VAL A 166 -7.24 10.31 17.00
N TYR A 167 -6.35 9.33 17.14
CA TYR A 167 -5.70 8.65 16.02
C TYR A 167 -6.51 7.47 15.48
N PHE A 168 -7.62 7.07 16.12
CA PHE A 168 -8.46 5.93 15.71
C PHE A 168 -9.67 6.38 14.90
N THR A 169 -9.48 7.40 14.07
CA THR A 169 -10.46 7.90 13.09
C THR A 169 -9.71 8.14 11.80
N SER A 170 -10.19 7.57 10.70
CA SER A 170 -9.55 7.76 9.40
C SER A 170 -9.73 9.21 8.90
N ASP A 171 -8.97 9.62 7.89
CA ASP A 171 -9.07 10.93 7.27
C ASP A 171 -10.41 11.14 6.55
N LYS A 172 -11.07 10.04 6.12
CA LYS A 172 -12.47 10.04 5.67
C LYS A 172 -13.49 9.99 6.82
N GLY A 173 -13.03 10.00 8.06
CA GLY A 173 -13.85 10.08 9.25
C GLY A 173 -14.43 8.75 9.72
N PHE A 174 -13.91 7.60 9.27
CA PHE A 174 -14.38 6.29 9.73
C PHE A 174 -13.91 5.98 11.15
N LYS A 175 -14.81 5.44 11.95
CA LYS A 175 -14.58 4.88 13.28
C LYS A 175 -15.22 3.50 13.32
N LEU A 176 -14.64 2.57 14.09
CA LEU A 176 -15.35 1.32 14.38
C LEU A 176 -16.68 1.63 15.09
N GLY A 177 -17.71 0.85 14.78
CA GLY A 177 -19.11 1.14 15.13
C GLY A 177 -19.88 1.89 14.03
N ASP A 178 -19.21 2.47 13.03
CA ASP A 178 -19.90 3.14 11.92
C ASP A 178 -20.76 2.17 11.09
N THR A 179 -21.80 2.70 10.46
CA THR A 179 -22.73 1.89 9.66
C THR A 179 -22.18 1.59 8.27
N LYS A 180 -22.65 0.48 7.69
CA LYS A 180 -22.44 0.18 6.26
C LYS A 180 -22.90 1.31 5.33
N GLN A 181 -23.98 2.01 5.67
CA GLN A 181 -24.50 3.07 4.80
C GLN A 181 -23.49 4.21 4.65
N LYS A 182 -22.80 4.59 5.74
CA LYS A 182 -21.72 5.58 5.68
C LYS A 182 -20.61 5.18 4.72
N ALA A 183 -20.23 3.90 4.69
CA ALA A 183 -19.25 3.38 3.74
C ALA A 183 -19.72 3.53 2.29
N ILE A 184 -20.99 3.23 2.02
CA ILE A 184 -21.59 3.37 0.69
C ILE A 184 -21.69 4.85 0.28
N ASP A 185 -22.01 5.75 1.22
CA ASP A 185 -22.11 7.18 0.93
C ASP A 185 -20.76 7.81 0.58
N ILE A 186 -19.67 7.31 1.19
CA ILE A 186 -18.31 7.82 0.96
C ILE A 186 -17.64 7.16 -0.25
N TYR A 187 -17.71 5.83 -0.35
CA TYR A 187 -16.97 5.04 -1.36
C TYR A 187 -17.83 4.55 -2.53
N GLY A 188 -19.14 4.75 -2.47
CA GLY A 188 -20.07 4.22 -3.46
C GLY A 188 -20.36 2.73 -3.27
N LYS A 189 -20.90 2.09 -4.32
CA LYS A 189 -21.21 0.65 -4.30
C LYS A 189 -19.92 -0.17 -4.21
N PRO A 190 -19.84 -1.20 -3.35
CA PRO A 190 -18.67 -2.09 -3.28
C PRO A 190 -18.53 -2.93 -4.55
N ASP A 191 -17.30 -3.25 -4.90
CA ASP A 191 -16.96 -4.13 -6.04
C ASP A 191 -17.22 -5.60 -5.69
N LYS A 192 -16.97 -5.99 -4.44
CA LYS A 192 -17.22 -7.33 -3.92
C LYS A 192 -17.92 -7.26 -2.57
N GLN A 193 -18.80 -8.22 -2.33
CA GLN A 193 -19.49 -8.42 -1.07
C GLN A 193 -19.52 -9.91 -0.76
N SER A 194 -19.19 -10.27 0.47
CA SER A 194 -19.26 -11.64 0.97
C SER A 194 -19.75 -11.69 2.41
N MET A 195 -20.20 -12.87 2.84
CA MET A 195 -20.70 -13.11 4.20
C MET A 195 -20.05 -14.39 4.73
N ASN A 196 -19.40 -14.30 5.89
CA ASN A 196 -18.81 -15.47 6.54
C ASN A 196 -19.00 -15.38 8.06
N VAL A 197 -19.53 -16.44 8.68
CA VAL A 197 -19.80 -16.54 10.13
C VAL A 197 -20.47 -15.27 10.71
N GLY A 198 -21.47 -14.72 10.01
CA GLY A 198 -22.19 -13.52 10.46
C GLY A 198 -21.43 -12.20 10.33
N ILE A 199 -20.26 -12.20 9.68
CA ILE A 199 -19.51 -11.01 9.31
C ILE A 199 -19.69 -10.75 7.81
N GLU A 200 -20.22 -9.59 7.48
CA GLU A 200 -20.32 -9.07 6.11
C GLU A 200 -19.01 -8.37 5.76
N LYS A 201 -18.42 -8.72 4.63
CA LYS A 201 -17.20 -8.11 4.11
C LYS A 201 -17.49 -7.38 2.81
N LEU A 202 -17.10 -6.12 2.72
CA LEU A 202 -17.21 -5.27 1.54
C LEU A 202 -15.84 -4.85 1.06
N GLU A 203 -15.61 -4.89 -0.25
CA GLU A 203 -14.33 -4.51 -0.85
C GLU A 203 -14.57 -3.47 -1.96
N TRP A 204 -13.74 -2.42 -1.98
CA TRP A 204 -13.67 -1.42 -3.04
C TRP A 204 -12.26 -1.39 -3.62
N GLU A 205 -12.13 -1.38 -4.94
CA GLU A 205 -10.87 -1.32 -5.69
C GLU A 205 -10.88 -0.07 -6.60
N PHE A 206 -9.93 0.85 -6.41
CA PHE A 206 -9.82 2.08 -7.20
C PHE A 206 -8.52 2.05 -8.00
N SER A 207 -8.61 2.41 -9.29
CA SER A 207 -7.41 2.64 -10.10
C SER A 207 -6.74 3.96 -9.73
N GLY A 208 -5.41 3.95 -9.67
CA GLY A 208 -4.61 5.15 -9.46
C GLY A 208 -4.49 6.04 -10.70
N ASP A 209 -4.29 7.34 -10.50
CA ASP A 209 -4.19 8.31 -11.60
C ASP A 209 -2.81 8.36 -12.27
N ILE A 210 -1.75 7.87 -11.62
CA ILE A 210 -0.36 8.03 -12.12
C ILE A 210 -0.10 7.20 -13.39
N PHE A 211 -0.71 6.02 -13.51
CA PHE A 211 -0.57 5.15 -14.69
C PHE A 211 -1.86 4.96 -15.48
N TYR A 212 -2.90 5.75 -15.18
CA TYR A 212 -4.16 5.62 -15.89
C TYR A 212 -4.03 6.11 -17.33
N ASN A 213 -4.17 5.17 -18.28
CA ASN A 213 -3.98 5.43 -19.71
C ASN A 213 -5.31 5.53 -20.50
N GLY A 214 -6.46 5.62 -19.81
CA GLY A 214 -7.78 5.70 -20.44
C GLY A 214 -8.35 4.36 -20.95
N LYS A 215 -7.62 3.24 -20.83
CA LYS A 215 -8.08 1.94 -21.35
C LYS A 215 -8.86 1.13 -20.34
N THR A 216 -8.62 1.34 -19.05
CA THR A 216 -9.36 0.65 -17.99
C THR A 216 -10.72 1.30 -17.80
N ASP A 217 -11.79 0.52 -17.91
CA ASP A 217 -13.14 0.96 -17.56
C ASP A 217 -13.23 1.15 -16.04
N LEU A 218 -13.44 2.40 -15.62
CA LEU A 218 -13.54 2.78 -14.22
C LEU A 218 -14.91 2.49 -13.61
N LYS A 219 -15.91 2.09 -14.41
CA LYS A 219 -17.29 1.85 -13.96
C LYS A 219 -17.84 3.02 -13.14
N GLU A 220 -17.61 4.24 -13.64
CA GLU A 220 -18.01 5.52 -13.01
C GLU A 220 -17.31 5.85 -11.69
N LYS A 221 -16.34 5.04 -11.23
CA LYS A 221 -15.55 5.33 -10.03
C LYS A 221 -14.51 6.43 -10.31
N PRO A 222 -14.20 7.29 -9.32
CA PRO A 222 -13.11 8.24 -9.43
C PRO A 222 -11.75 7.52 -9.44
N LEU A 223 -10.72 8.20 -9.93
CA LEU A 223 -9.33 7.76 -9.79
C LEU A 223 -8.80 8.10 -8.39
N ALA A 224 -8.00 7.20 -7.81
CA ALA A 224 -7.22 7.49 -6.61
C ALA A 224 -6.11 8.49 -6.97
N LYS A 225 -6.11 9.64 -6.29
CA LYS A 225 -5.19 10.74 -6.55
C LYS A 225 -3.79 10.40 -6.03
N ASP A 226 -2.76 10.71 -6.82
CA ASP A 226 -1.35 10.57 -6.45
C ASP A 226 -1.00 9.13 -6.00
N SER A 227 -1.57 8.14 -6.69
CA SER A 227 -1.50 6.71 -6.31
C SER A 227 -1.44 5.79 -7.54
N PHE A 228 -0.94 4.56 -7.38
CA PHE A 228 -1.04 3.48 -8.37
C PHE A 228 -2.37 2.71 -8.28
N GLY A 229 -3.03 2.78 -7.14
CA GLY A 229 -4.22 2.02 -6.80
C GLY A 229 -4.56 2.14 -5.33
N HIS A 230 -5.83 1.97 -5.00
CA HIS A 230 -6.26 1.99 -3.60
C HIS A 230 -7.33 0.92 -3.40
N GLN A 231 -7.15 0.09 -2.37
CA GLN A 231 -8.14 -0.92 -1.99
C GLN A 231 -8.61 -0.68 -0.56
N ILE A 232 -9.91 -0.81 -0.36
CA ILE A 232 -10.56 -0.68 0.94
C ILE A 232 -11.32 -1.96 1.21
N VAL A 233 -11.11 -2.55 2.37
CA VAL A 233 -11.85 -3.73 2.82
C VAL A 233 -12.45 -3.43 4.17
N MET A 234 -13.76 -3.57 4.30
CA MET A 234 -14.47 -3.30 5.55
C MET A 234 -15.25 -4.54 6.01
N TYR A 235 -15.20 -4.81 7.30
CA TYR A 235 -15.87 -5.92 7.96
C TYR A 235 -16.97 -5.39 8.87
N PHE A 236 -18.21 -5.83 8.64
CA PHE A 236 -19.38 -5.43 9.39
C PHE A 236 -19.99 -6.63 10.12
N LYS A 237 -20.35 -6.45 11.38
CA LYS A 237 -21.07 -7.43 12.19
C LYS A 237 -22.19 -6.70 12.90
N ASN A 238 -23.40 -7.27 12.88
CA ASN A 238 -24.59 -6.60 13.41
C ASN A 238 -24.82 -5.18 12.83
N ARG A 239 -24.45 -4.96 11.55
CA ARG A 239 -24.53 -3.67 10.81
C ARG A 239 -23.54 -2.59 11.24
N GLU A 240 -22.59 -2.92 12.11
CA GLU A 240 -21.55 -2.02 12.60
C GLU A 240 -20.17 -2.44 12.08
N LEU A 241 -19.32 -1.46 11.75
CA LEU A 241 -17.95 -1.67 11.33
C LEU A 241 -17.12 -2.21 12.51
N ILE A 242 -16.56 -3.41 12.36
CA ILE A 242 -15.73 -4.05 13.39
C ILE A 242 -14.24 -4.11 13.01
N GLY A 243 -13.93 -3.90 11.74
CA GLY A 243 -12.57 -3.69 11.28
C GLY A 243 -12.53 -3.24 9.83
N HIS A 244 -11.41 -2.66 9.42
CA HIS A 244 -11.13 -2.40 8.01
C HIS A 244 -9.64 -2.53 7.68
N ILE A 245 -9.35 -2.56 6.40
CA ILE A 245 -8.01 -2.58 5.82
C ILE A 245 -7.98 -1.52 4.72
N LEU A 246 -6.99 -0.64 4.76
CA LEU A 246 -6.65 0.27 3.67
C LEU A 246 -5.36 -0.24 3.03
N HIS A 247 -5.35 -0.38 1.71
CA HIS A 247 -4.18 -0.72 0.93
C HIS A 247 -3.90 0.44 -0.03
N ASN A 248 -2.71 1.01 0.08
CA ASN A 248 -2.25 2.12 -0.74
C ASN A 248 -1.17 1.59 -1.69
N ASP A 249 -1.54 1.36 -2.96
CA ASP A 249 -0.55 1.09 -3.98
C ASP A 249 0.09 2.43 -4.37
N ILE A 250 1.42 2.49 -4.27
CA ILE A 250 2.20 3.70 -4.53
C ILE A 250 3.22 3.55 -5.67
N PRO A 251 3.62 4.68 -6.27
CA PRO A 251 4.90 4.86 -6.97
C PRO A 251 6.17 4.65 -6.18
#